data_AF-A0AAD7A7K6-F1
#
_entry.id   AF-A0AAD7A7K6-F1
#
_cell.length_a   1.000
_cell.length_b   1.000
_cell.length_c   1.000
_cell.angle_alpha   90.00
_cell.angle_beta   90.00
_cell.angle_gamma   90.00
#
_symmetry.space_group_name_H-M   'P 1'
#
loop_
_entity.id
_entity.type
_entity.pdbx_description
1 polymer ?
#
loop_
_entity_poly.entity_id
_entity_poly.type
_entity_poly.pdbx_seq_one_letter_code
_entity_poly.pdbx_strand_id
1 'polypeptide(L)'
;MPHTDFPTPGLQVLSAFIHFIGITLLTFFFSRRLFAEELTTRRGWASLTWPRLCILLVLIDSYLFMFATGLLIFGIGLQESTTTCSITIALCIAMYTGSKVLIYAFLTEKVYIVWANDIKRLRSPMYLICMGTILAYVVIIAVLFMGRIATFRPGDDACVIGLKPSASLPLLSYDLGINLLLTSLFLWPLLRLNIPSPSIKQVATRTLVASAVALTTSTVNVAVLTVLKGWELGWLCLGTCGIDVVFNAAALFWVTSGREARNSSKDATDNQVTLDSQVLSALALGIYCFFG
;
A
#
# COMPACT_ATOMS: atom_id res chain seq x y z
N MET A 1 17.45 11.76 35.52
CA MET A 1 17.93 10.48 34.92
C MET A 1 17.54 10.52 33.45
N PRO A 2 18.33 9.99 32.50
CA PRO A 2 17.98 10.11 31.10
C PRO A 2 16.67 9.36 30.85
N HIS A 3 15.63 10.10 30.47
CA HIS A 3 14.32 9.59 30.11
C HIS A 3 14.46 8.81 28.82
N THR A 4 14.50 7.48 28.90
CA THR A 4 14.59 6.64 27.71
C THR A 4 13.20 6.16 27.33
N ASP A 5 12.66 6.70 26.23
CA ASP A 5 11.49 6.18 25.50
C ASP A 5 11.58 4.68 25.17
N PHE A 6 12.80 4.12 25.21
CA PHE A 6 13.13 2.76 24.82
C PHE A 6 13.65 1.93 26.00
N PRO A 7 13.22 0.66 26.14
CA PRO A 7 13.74 -0.25 27.17
C PRO A 7 15.23 -0.55 27.01
N THR A 8 15.73 -0.56 25.78
CA THR A 8 17.12 -0.81 25.45
C THR A 8 17.57 0.06 24.27
N PRO A 9 18.86 0.45 24.21
CA PRO A 9 19.41 1.18 23.05
C PRO A 9 19.22 0.44 21.72
N GLY A 10 19.22 -0.89 21.74
CA GLY A 10 18.98 -1.71 20.55
C GLY A 10 17.59 -1.50 19.93
N LEU A 11 16.56 -1.32 20.76
CA LEU A 11 15.20 -1.05 20.29
C LEU A 11 15.05 0.36 19.72
N GLN A 12 15.77 1.34 20.28
CA GLN A 12 15.84 2.68 19.73
C GLN A 12 16.48 2.68 18.34
N VAL A 13 17.61 1.99 18.20
CA VAL A 13 18.30 1.83 16.92
C VAL A 13 17.42 1.09 15.91
N LEU A 14 16.73 0.03 16.32
CA LEU A 14 15.78 -0.70 15.47
C LEU A 14 14.66 0.21 14.96
N SER A 15 14.03 0.99 15.87
CA SER A 15 13.00 1.95 15.50
C SER A 15 13.54 2.99 14.50
N ALA A 16 14.76 3.48 14.71
CA ALA A 16 15.40 4.44 13.81
C ALA A 16 15.63 3.84 12.42
N PHE A 17 16.13 2.60 12.35
CA PHE A 17 16.29 1.88 11.09
C PHE A 17 14.97 1.71 10.34
N ILE A 18 13.90 1.31 11.03
CA ILE A 18 12.57 1.18 10.43
C ILE A 18 12.13 2.50 9.78
N HIS A 19 12.31 3.62 10.48
CA HIS A 19 11.92 4.94 9.97
C HIS A 19 12.78 5.40 8.80
N PHE A 20 14.11 5.32 8.90
CA PHE A 20 15.01 5.77 7.85
C PHE A 20 14.92 4.91 6.58
N ILE A 21 14.88 3.58 6.74
CA ILE A 21 14.70 2.68 5.59
C ILE A 21 13.31 2.89 4.97
N GLY A 22 12.26 3.00 5.80
CA GLY A 22 10.89 3.23 5.32
C GLY A 22 10.76 4.51 4.50
N ILE A 23 11.27 5.65 5.00
CA ILE A 23 11.27 6.92 4.26
C ILE A 23 12.08 6.81 2.97
N THR A 24 13.24 6.16 2.99
CA THR A 24 14.09 5.98 1.80
C THR A 24 13.37 5.17 0.72
N LEU A 25 12.76 4.05 1.09
CA LEU A 25 12.02 3.19 0.16
C LEU A 25 10.79 3.92 -0.41
N LEU A 26 10.01 4.59 0.43
CA LEU A 26 8.83 5.34 0.00
C LEU A 26 9.21 6.48 -0.95
N THR A 27 10.28 7.22 -0.65
CA THR A 27 10.81 8.27 -1.52
C THR A 27 11.25 7.70 -2.86
N PHE A 28 11.92 6.55 -2.86
CA PHE A 28 12.31 5.85 -4.09
C PHE A 28 11.09 5.41 -4.93
N PHE A 29 10.08 4.79 -4.31
CA PHE A 29 8.85 4.38 -5.00
C PHE A 29 8.09 5.58 -5.55
N PHE A 30 7.97 6.65 -4.76
CA PHE A 30 7.32 7.89 -5.16
C PHE A 30 8.04 8.55 -6.34
N SER A 31 9.37 8.71 -6.25
CA SER A 31 10.21 9.27 -7.31
C SER A 31 10.04 8.50 -8.62
N ARG A 32 10.17 7.16 -8.58
CA ARG A 32 9.99 6.33 -9.79
C ARG A 32 8.58 6.46 -10.38
N ARG A 33 7.55 6.58 -9.54
CA ARG A 33 6.17 6.77 -9.99
C ARG A 33 5.94 8.13 -10.63
N LEU A 34 6.52 9.20 -10.07
CA LEU A 34 6.44 10.54 -10.65
C LEU A 34 7.05 10.59 -12.05
N PHE A 35 8.23 9.96 -12.23
CA PHE A 35 8.88 9.89 -13.53
C PHE A 35 8.10 9.04 -14.55
N ALA A 36 7.55 7.90 -14.12
CA ALA A 36 6.80 7.02 -15.02
C ALA A 36 5.49 7.62 -15.54
N GLU A 37 4.84 8.51 -14.78
CA GLU A 37 3.55 9.10 -15.13
C GLU A 37 3.68 10.53 -15.71
N GLU A 38 4.90 11.00 -15.97
CA GLU A 38 5.21 12.36 -16.48
C GLU A 38 4.44 13.48 -15.73
N LEU A 39 4.28 13.31 -14.42
CA LEU A 39 3.49 14.21 -13.56
C LEU A 39 4.13 15.60 -13.40
N THR A 40 5.31 15.82 -13.97
CA THR A 40 5.92 17.14 -14.09
C THR A 40 5.14 18.06 -15.05
N THR A 41 4.33 17.50 -15.96
CA THR A 41 3.53 18.25 -16.94
C THR A 41 2.06 18.31 -16.51
N ARG A 42 1.43 19.50 -16.56
CA ARG A 42 0.00 19.71 -16.23
C ARG A 42 -0.96 18.77 -17.00
N ARG A 43 -0.55 18.34 -18.19
CA ARG A 43 -1.30 17.43 -19.06
C ARG A 43 -1.29 15.97 -18.54
N GLY A 44 -0.24 15.55 -17.85
CA GLY A 44 -0.14 14.23 -17.20
C GLY A 44 -1.08 14.09 -16.00
N TRP A 45 -1.31 15.18 -15.25
CA TRP A 45 -2.30 15.19 -14.16
C TRP A 45 -3.74 15.02 -14.68
N ALA A 46 -4.06 15.58 -15.84
CA ALA A 46 -5.39 15.50 -16.43
C ALA A 46 -5.71 14.11 -17.02
N SER A 47 -4.71 13.27 -17.30
CA SER A 47 -4.89 11.92 -17.87
C SER A 47 -4.81 10.79 -16.83
N LEU A 48 -4.65 11.11 -15.54
CA LEU A 48 -4.53 10.14 -14.47
C LEU A 48 -5.80 9.31 -14.30
N THR A 49 -5.66 7.98 -14.38
CA THR A 49 -6.75 7.05 -14.05
C THR A 49 -6.93 6.94 -12.52
N TRP A 50 -8.14 6.64 -12.08
CA TRP A 50 -8.46 6.50 -10.64
C TRP A 50 -7.54 5.52 -9.87
N PRO A 51 -7.21 4.30 -10.37
CA PRO A 51 -6.26 3.41 -9.70
C PRO A 51 -4.87 4.02 -9.50
N ARG A 52 -4.38 4.80 -10.47
CA ARG A 52 -3.06 5.43 -10.41
C ARG A 52 -3.03 6.53 -9.36
N LEU A 53 -4.11 7.30 -9.28
CA LEU A 53 -4.29 8.30 -8.23
C LEU A 53 -4.30 7.64 -6.84
N CYS A 54 -5.03 6.53 -6.64
CA CYS A 54 -5.02 5.81 -5.36
C CYS A 54 -3.61 5.37 -4.95
N ILE A 55 -2.78 4.87 -5.87
CA ILE A 55 -1.41 4.46 -5.56
C ILE A 55 -0.54 5.65 -5.17
N LEU A 56 -0.66 6.78 -5.89
CA LEU A 56 0.04 8.01 -5.54
C LEU A 56 -0.34 8.48 -4.14
N LEU A 57 -1.64 8.47 -3.83
CA LEU A 57 -2.14 8.85 -2.51
C LEU A 57 -1.65 7.92 -1.42
N VAL A 58 -1.62 6.60 -1.64
CA VAL A 58 -1.03 5.65 -0.66
C VAL A 58 0.46 5.95 -0.43
N LEU A 59 1.22 6.23 -1.48
CA LEU A 59 2.65 6.54 -1.34
C LEU A 59 2.89 7.83 -0.54
N ILE A 60 2.09 8.86 -0.81
CA ILE A 60 2.15 10.14 -0.08
C ILE A 60 1.72 9.94 1.37
N ASP A 61 0.60 9.26 1.61
CA ASP A 61 0.07 8.98 2.96
C ASP A 61 1.08 8.18 3.79
N SER A 62 1.63 7.09 3.24
CA SER A 62 2.69 6.31 3.90
C SER A 62 3.94 7.14 4.18
N TYR A 63 4.36 8.02 3.26
CA TYR A 63 5.52 8.89 3.46
C TYR A 63 5.28 9.88 4.61
N LEU A 64 4.12 10.57 4.59
CA LEU A 64 3.73 11.50 5.64
C LEU A 64 3.61 10.80 6.98
N PHE A 65 3.07 9.58 7.00
CA PHE A 65 3.01 8.76 8.21
C PHE A 65 4.41 8.51 8.78
N MET A 66 5.32 7.91 8.00
CA MET A 66 6.68 7.61 8.46
C MET A 66 7.46 8.85 8.89
N PHE A 67 7.29 9.97 8.17
CA PHE A 67 7.92 11.24 8.51
C PHE A 67 7.38 11.80 9.83
N ALA A 68 6.05 11.85 10.00
CA ALA A 68 5.42 12.40 11.18
C ALA A 68 5.65 11.54 12.43
N THR A 69 5.61 10.21 12.31
CA THR A 69 5.93 9.31 13.44
C THR A 69 7.41 9.35 13.79
N GLY A 70 8.30 9.47 12.80
CA GLY A 70 9.73 9.67 13.04
C GLY A 70 10.00 10.97 13.80
N LEU A 71 9.32 12.05 13.44
CA LEU A 71 9.42 13.34 14.16
C LEU A 71 8.87 13.24 15.60
N LEU A 72 7.76 12.53 15.80
CA LEU A 72 7.18 12.34 17.14
C LEU A 72 8.08 11.49 18.04
N ILE A 73 8.71 10.44 17.50
CA ILE A 73 9.57 9.53 18.28
C ILE A 73 10.94 10.15 18.56
N PHE A 74 11.61 10.72 17.54
CA PHE A 74 13.01 11.15 17.66
C PHE A 74 13.18 12.66 17.86
N GLY A 75 12.17 13.47 17.51
CA GLY A 75 12.23 14.92 17.61
C GLY A 75 11.53 15.44 18.85
N ILE A 76 10.21 15.30 18.89
CA ILE A 76 9.37 15.85 19.97
C ILE A 76 9.50 15.02 21.24
N GLY A 77 9.54 13.69 21.11
CA GLY A 77 9.51 12.77 22.26
C GLY A 77 8.09 12.45 22.70
N LEU A 78 7.81 11.18 22.97
CA LEU A 78 6.46 10.71 23.34
C LEU A 78 6.12 11.02 24.81
N GLN A 79 7.13 11.29 25.63
CA GLN A 79 7.02 11.51 27.07
C GLN A 79 6.77 12.97 27.48
N GLU A 80 6.86 13.92 26.55
CA GLU A 80 6.75 15.36 26.87
C GLU A 80 5.36 15.79 27.36
N SER A 81 4.28 15.22 26.81
CA SER A 81 2.93 15.59 27.25
C SER A 81 1.86 14.54 26.93
N THR A 82 0.81 14.50 27.74
CA THR A 82 -0.38 13.65 27.50
C THR A 82 -1.01 13.97 26.14
N THR A 83 -0.96 15.23 25.74
CA THR A 83 -1.47 15.71 24.46
C THR A 83 -0.67 15.12 23.30
N THR A 84 0.67 15.12 23.38
CA THR A 84 1.55 14.48 22.38
C THR A 84 1.24 12.99 22.26
N CYS A 85 1.09 12.29 23.38
CA CYS A 85 0.74 10.87 23.42
C CYS A 85 -0.64 10.60 22.77
N SER A 86 -1.64 11.43 23.05
CA SER A 86 -2.98 11.34 22.45
C SER A 86 -3.00 11.69 20.95
N ILE A 87 -2.23 12.71 20.53
CA ILE A 87 -2.10 13.09 19.11
C ILE A 87 -1.43 11.95 18.34
N THR A 88 -0.42 11.32 18.93
CA THR A 88 0.31 10.21 18.32
C THR A 88 -0.61 9.05 17.94
N ILE A 89 -1.44 8.57 18.87
CA ILE A 89 -2.38 7.48 18.56
C ILE A 89 -3.46 7.92 17.56
N ALA A 90 -3.92 9.17 17.63
CA ALA A 90 -4.90 9.70 16.69
C ALA A 90 -4.35 9.78 15.26
N LEU A 91 -3.11 10.26 15.11
CA LEU A 91 -2.39 10.32 13.84
C LEU A 91 -2.16 8.91 13.29
N CYS A 92 -1.75 7.97 14.15
CA CYS A 92 -1.57 6.58 13.77
C CYS A 92 -2.85 5.97 13.21
N ILE A 93 -3.97 6.11 13.92
CA ILE A 93 -5.26 5.60 13.45
C ILE A 93 -5.66 6.28 12.13
N ALA A 94 -5.53 7.61 12.04
CA ALA A 94 -5.95 8.37 10.86
C ALA A 94 -5.20 7.95 9.59
N MET A 95 -3.87 7.96 9.62
CA MET A 95 -3.05 7.61 8.46
C MET A 95 -3.12 6.10 8.16
N TYR A 96 -3.09 5.26 9.19
CA TYR A 96 -3.21 3.80 9.00
C TYR A 96 -4.53 3.43 8.32
N THR A 97 -5.65 3.93 8.83
CA THR A 97 -6.97 3.66 8.23
C THR A 97 -7.14 4.35 6.88
N GLY A 98 -6.57 5.54 6.70
CA GLY A 98 -6.50 6.26 5.42
C GLY A 98 -5.83 5.41 4.33
N SER A 99 -4.65 4.87 4.61
CA SER A 99 -3.93 3.97 3.70
C SER A 99 -4.80 2.75 3.30
N LYS A 100 -5.49 2.12 4.26
CA LYS A 100 -6.39 0.98 3.99
C LYS A 100 -7.58 1.35 3.11
N VAL A 101 -8.23 2.50 3.37
CA VAL A 101 -9.34 3.00 2.52
C VAL A 101 -8.87 3.14 1.08
N LEU A 102 -7.70 3.73 0.86
CA LEU A 102 -7.13 3.93 -0.47
C LEU A 102 -6.79 2.59 -1.15
N ILE A 103 -6.26 1.61 -0.40
CA ILE A 103 -5.99 0.25 -0.90
C ILE A 103 -7.29 -0.45 -1.30
N TYR A 104 -8.33 -0.39 -0.46
CA TYR A 104 -9.63 -0.98 -0.77
C TYR A 104 -10.31 -0.31 -1.96
N ALA A 105 -10.19 1.01 -2.10
CA ALA A 105 -10.67 1.74 -3.28
C ALA A 105 -9.93 1.30 -4.55
N PHE A 106 -8.60 1.13 -4.49
CA PHE A 106 -7.80 0.59 -5.60
C PHE A 106 -8.25 -0.83 -5.98
N LEU A 107 -8.41 -1.71 -5.00
CA LEU A 107 -8.83 -3.09 -5.24
C LEU A 107 -10.25 -3.17 -5.81
N THR A 108 -11.16 -2.33 -5.31
CA THR A 108 -12.53 -2.23 -5.83
C THR A 108 -12.55 -1.87 -7.31
N GLU A 109 -11.72 -0.91 -7.72
CA GLU A 109 -11.62 -0.52 -9.13
C GLU A 109 -11.03 -1.68 -9.98
N LYS A 110 -10.08 -2.44 -9.43
CA LYS A 110 -9.55 -3.65 -10.10
C LYS A 110 -10.60 -4.76 -10.21
N VAL A 111 -11.41 -4.98 -9.19
CA VAL A 111 -12.55 -5.91 -9.25
C VAL A 111 -13.54 -5.45 -10.32
N TYR A 112 -13.90 -4.17 -10.32
CA TYR A 112 -14.82 -3.61 -11.33
C TYR A 112 -14.33 -3.88 -12.75
N ILE A 113 -13.05 -3.64 -13.06
CA ILE A 113 -12.48 -3.89 -14.39
C ILE A 113 -12.57 -5.38 -14.79
N VAL A 114 -12.37 -6.30 -13.84
CA VAL A 114 -12.44 -7.76 -14.10
C VAL A 114 -13.89 -8.22 -14.36
N TRP A 115 -14.87 -7.55 -13.75
CA TRP A 115 -16.30 -7.87 -13.86
C TRP A 115 -17.07 -6.95 -14.81
N ALA A 116 -16.41 -5.98 -15.46
CA ALA A 116 -17.05 -4.98 -16.28
C ALA A 116 -17.55 -5.61 -17.60
N ASN A 117 -18.88 -5.69 -17.74
CA ASN A 117 -19.58 -6.03 -18.99
C ASN A 117 -20.17 -4.75 -19.64
N ASP A 118 -19.35 -3.72 -19.88
CA ASP A 118 -19.77 -2.41 -20.42
C ASP A 118 -20.85 -1.63 -19.62
N ILE A 119 -21.12 -2.05 -18.38
CA ILE A 119 -22.08 -1.39 -17.48
C ILE A 119 -21.40 -0.24 -16.75
N LYS A 120 -22.08 0.91 -16.60
CA LYS A 120 -21.60 2.05 -15.78
C LYS A 120 -21.30 1.62 -14.33
N ARG A 121 -20.24 2.19 -13.72
CA ARG A 121 -19.74 1.91 -12.35
C ARG A 121 -20.84 1.68 -11.29
N LEU A 122 -21.68 2.70 -11.08
CA LEU A 122 -22.74 2.71 -10.05
C LEU A 122 -23.90 1.75 -10.31
N ARG A 123 -23.96 1.13 -11.49
CA ARG A 123 -24.99 0.14 -11.84
C ARG A 123 -24.47 -1.29 -11.78
N SER A 124 -23.16 -1.48 -11.60
CA SER A 124 -22.59 -2.82 -11.46
C SER A 124 -22.76 -3.32 -10.01
N PRO A 125 -23.41 -4.48 -9.80
CA PRO A 125 -23.71 -4.97 -8.45
C PRO A 125 -22.44 -5.24 -7.64
N MET A 126 -21.37 -5.70 -8.31
CA MET A 126 -20.09 -6.01 -7.67
C MET A 126 -19.40 -4.75 -7.16
N TYR A 127 -19.47 -3.64 -7.91
CA TYR A 127 -18.95 -2.36 -7.44
C TYR A 127 -19.75 -1.81 -6.26
N LEU A 128 -21.09 -1.96 -6.27
CA LEU A 128 -21.94 -1.54 -5.16
C LEU A 128 -21.66 -2.35 -3.87
N ILE A 129 -21.43 -3.66 -3.98
CA ILE A 129 -21.02 -4.49 -2.84
C ILE A 129 -19.69 -3.99 -2.26
N CYS A 130 -18.67 -3.79 -3.10
CA CYS A 130 -17.37 -3.28 -2.65
C CYS A 130 -17.43 -1.84 -2.12
N MET A 131 -18.30 -0.99 -2.67
CA MET A 131 -18.52 0.35 -2.14
C MET A 131 -19.22 0.31 -0.78
N GLY A 132 -20.17 -0.62 -0.59
CA GLY A 132 -20.81 -0.89 0.69
C GLY A 132 -19.81 -1.35 1.77
N THR A 133 -18.81 -2.16 1.42
CA THR A 133 -17.78 -2.56 2.39
C THR A 133 -16.88 -1.39 2.77
N ILE A 134 -16.44 -0.57 1.82
CA ILE A 134 -15.68 0.66 2.12
C ILE A 134 -16.49 1.59 3.04
N LEU A 135 -17.80 1.74 2.81
CA LEU A 135 -18.67 2.51 3.68
C LEU A 135 -18.75 1.91 5.09
N ALA A 136 -18.86 0.58 5.21
CA ALA A 136 -18.83 -0.10 6.51
C ALA A 136 -17.50 0.14 7.25
N TYR A 137 -16.38 0.26 6.53
CA TYR A 137 -15.08 0.59 7.14
C TYR A 137 -15.08 1.98 7.80
N VAL A 138 -15.84 2.95 7.28
CA VAL A 138 -15.99 4.27 7.93
C VAL A 138 -16.58 4.13 9.35
N VAL A 139 -17.50 3.19 9.55
CA VAL A 139 -18.03 2.88 10.88
C VAL A 139 -16.95 2.30 11.79
N ILE A 140 -16.11 1.39 11.26
CA ILE A 140 -14.97 0.84 11.99
C ILE A 140 -13.99 1.94 12.39
N ILE A 141 -13.69 2.89 11.50
CA ILE A 141 -12.84 4.04 11.81
C ILE A 141 -13.39 4.83 13.00
N ALA A 142 -14.69 5.12 13.03
CA ALA A 142 -15.32 5.81 14.15
C ALA A 142 -15.18 5.02 15.47
N VAL A 143 -15.39 3.70 15.42
CA VAL A 143 -15.19 2.81 16.58
C VAL A 143 -13.73 2.82 17.06
N LEU A 144 -12.75 2.85 16.16
CA LEU A 144 -11.33 2.96 16.51
C LEU A 144 -11.00 4.26 17.24
N PHE A 145 -11.54 5.40 16.77
CA PHE A 145 -11.36 6.68 17.43
C PHE A 145 -11.99 6.71 18.83
N MET A 146 -13.15 6.11 19.02
CA MET A 146 -13.79 5.98 20.34
C MET A 146 -13.04 4.99 21.25
N GLY A 147 -12.44 3.96 20.66
CA GLY A 147 -11.73 2.88 21.36
C GLY A 147 -10.25 3.13 21.63
N ARG A 148 -9.71 4.30 21.28
CA ARG A 148 -8.29 4.64 21.50
C ARG A 148 -7.97 4.82 22.98
N ILE A 149 -6.78 4.37 23.38
CA ILE A 149 -6.23 4.57 24.71
C ILE A 149 -4.89 5.30 24.56
N ALA A 150 -4.67 6.32 25.38
CA ALA A 150 -3.39 7.02 25.54
C ALA A 150 -3.21 7.33 27.03
N THR A 151 -2.30 6.61 27.68
CA THR A 151 -2.04 6.75 29.12
C THR A 151 -0.56 6.65 29.42
N PHE A 152 -0.10 7.34 30.47
CA PHE A 152 1.26 7.18 30.95
C PHE A 152 1.39 6.00 31.90
N ARG A 153 2.47 5.24 31.74
CA ARG A 153 2.81 4.16 32.66
C ARG A 153 3.42 4.75 33.94
N PRO A 154 2.84 4.50 35.13
CA PRO A 154 3.42 4.98 36.37
C PRO A 154 4.78 4.30 36.62
N GLY A 155 5.83 5.11 36.78
CA GLY A 155 7.20 4.65 37.05
C GLY A 155 8.24 5.22 36.08
N ASP A 156 7.99 5.07 34.78
CA ASP A 156 8.95 5.43 33.71
C ASP A 156 8.44 6.58 32.81
N ASP A 157 7.27 7.14 33.12
CA ASP A 157 6.54 8.16 32.35
C ASP A 157 6.38 7.83 30.85
N ALA A 158 6.53 6.57 30.46
CA ALA A 158 6.41 6.13 29.08
C ALA A 158 4.97 6.20 28.58
N CYS A 159 4.80 6.77 27.38
CA CYS A 159 3.52 6.83 26.67
C CYS A 159 3.09 5.42 26.21
N VAL A 160 2.01 4.92 26.79
CA VAL A 160 1.37 3.66 26.40
C VAL A 160 0.16 4.01 25.54
N ILE A 161 0.17 3.53 24.30
CA ILE A 161 -0.93 3.71 23.36
C ILE A 161 -1.47 2.37 22.92
N GLY A 162 -2.75 2.34 22.58
CA GLY A 162 -3.37 1.13 22.09
C GLY A 162 -4.84 1.31 21.75
N LEU A 163 -5.45 0.19 21.38
CA LEU A 163 -6.88 0.09 21.08
C LEU A 163 -7.52 -0.87 22.06
N LYS A 164 -8.70 -0.50 22.57
CA LYS A 164 -9.53 -1.43 23.36
C LYS A 164 -9.88 -2.66 22.52
N PRO A 165 -9.98 -3.86 23.11
CA PRO A 165 -10.47 -5.05 22.42
C PRO A 165 -11.83 -4.84 21.74
N SER A 166 -12.69 -3.99 22.32
CA SER A 166 -13.98 -3.62 21.73
C SER A 166 -13.87 -2.90 20.39
N ALA A 167 -12.72 -2.31 20.06
CA ALA A 167 -12.46 -1.62 18.79
C ALA A 167 -11.49 -2.38 17.88
N SER A 168 -10.48 -3.05 18.44
CA SER A 168 -9.55 -3.85 17.64
C SER A 168 -10.16 -5.16 17.12
N LEU A 169 -11.08 -5.80 17.85
CA LEU A 169 -11.77 -7.01 17.37
C LEU A 169 -12.69 -6.75 16.15
N PRO A 170 -13.51 -5.69 16.12
CA PRO A 170 -14.24 -5.30 14.91
C PRO A 170 -13.33 -5.02 13.71
N LEU A 171 -12.20 -4.32 13.94
CA LEU A 171 -11.22 -4.06 12.88
C LEU A 171 -10.63 -5.36 12.32
N LEU A 172 -10.18 -6.27 13.20
CA LEU A 172 -9.62 -7.56 12.80
C LEU A 172 -10.65 -8.42 12.05
N SER A 173 -11.89 -8.43 12.53
CA SER A 173 -12.98 -9.17 11.89
C SER A 173 -13.29 -8.62 10.50
N TYR A 174 -13.31 -7.28 10.36
CA TYR A 174 -13.49 -6.62 9.07
C TYR A 174 -12.33 -6.93 8.12
N ASP A 175 -11.08 -6.85 8.57
CA ASP A 175 -9.88 -7.13 7.78
C ASP A 175 -9.89 -8.57 7.23
N LEU A 176 -10.25 -9.54 8.05
CA LEU A 176 -10.41 -10.94 7.61
C LEU A 176 -11.55 -11.07 6.59
N GLY A 177 -12.71 -10.48 6.87
CA GLY A 177 -13.88 -10.56 6.00
C GLY A 177 -13.65 -9.96 4.61
N ILE A 178 -13.06 -8.76 4.54
CA ILE A 178 -12.78 -8.09 3.26
C ILE A 178 -11.72 -8.84 2.46
N ASN A 179 -10.71 -9.42 3.11
CA ASN A 179 -9.70 -10.23 2.44
C ASN A 179 -10.31 -11.47 1.79
N LEU A 180 -11.20 -12.17 2.51
CA LEU A 180 -11.92 -13.32 1.97
C LEU A 180 -12.84 -12.92 0.82
N LEU A 181 -13.58 -11.82 0.97
CA LEU A 181 -14.48 -11.30 -0.07
C LEU A 181 -13.74 -10.91 -1.34
N LEU A 182 -12.70 -10.07 -1.24
CA LEU A 182 -11.93 -9.61 -2.39
C LEU A 182 -11.24 -10.78 -3.10
N THR A 183 -10.64 -11.70 -2.32
CA THR A 183 -10.02 -12.91 -2.87
C THR A 183 -11.02 -13.74 -3.67
N SER A 184 -12.21 -13.94 -3.11
CA SER A 184 -13.28 -14.66 -3.79
C SER A 184 -13.74 -13.94 -5.06
N LEU A 185 -13.92 -12.62 -5.02
CA LEU A 185 -14.34 -11.82 -6.17
C LEU A 185 -13.32 -11.82 -7.31
N PHE A 186 -12.01 -11.90 -7.02
CA PHE A 186 -10.99 -12.00 -8.05
C PHE A 186 -10.83 -13.43 -8.59
N LEU A 187 -10.91 -14.46 -7.74
CA LEU A 187 -10.76 -15.86 -8.16
C LEU A 187 -11.98 -16.40 -8.90
N TRP A 188 -13.19 -15.98 -8.51
CA TRP A 188 -14.42 -16.55 -9.06
C TRP A 188 -14.57 -16.38 -10.58
N PRO A 189 -14.39 -15.18 -11.18
CA PRO A 189 -14.37 -15.01 -12.63
C PRO A 189 -13.27 -15.82 -13.30
N LEU A 190 -12.12 -15.92 -12.63
CA LEU A 190 -10.93 -16.58 -13.17
C LEU A 190 -11.08 -18.09 -13.34
N LEU A 191 -11.88 -18.69 -12.45
CA LEU A 191 -12.19 -20.11 -12.40
C LEU A 191 -13.44 -20.46 -13.23
N ARG A 192 -14.45 -19.58 -13.23
CA ARG A 192 -15.76 -19.88 -13.84
C ARG A 192 -15.88 -19.42 -15.30
N LEU A 193 -15.26 -18.30 -15.65
CA LEU A 193 -15.30 -17.74 -16.99
C LEU A 193 -13.95 -18.04 -17.62
N ASN A 194 -13.95 -18.77 -18.73
CA ASN A 194 -12.74 -19.06 -19.48
C ASN A 194 -12.26 -17.76 -20.13
N ILE A 195 -11.64 -16.87 -19.34
CA ILE A 195 -11.34 -15.49 -19.73
C ILE A 195 -10.47 -15.53 -21.01
N PRO A 196 -10.92 -14.94 -22.13
CA PRO A 196 -10.34 -15.18 -23.45
C PRO A 196 -8.93 -14.61 -23.64
N SER A 197 -8.42 -13.77 -22.71
CA SER A 197 -7.06 -13.23 -22.80
C SER A 197 -6.18 -13.63 -21.60
N PRO A 198 -5.10 -14.41 -21.81
CA PRO A 198 -4.21 -14.84 -20.74
C PRO A 198 -3.48 -13.69 -20.06
N SER A 199 -3.29 -12.56 -20.77
CA SER A 199 -2.63 -11.36 -20.22
C SER A 199 -3.44 -10.66 -19.11
N ILE A 200 -4.76 -10.52 -19.27
CA ILE A 200 -5.60 -9.87 -18.23
C ILE A 200 -5.67 -10.77 -16.99
N LYS A 201 -5.84 -12.07 -17.21
CA LYS A 201 -5.81 -13.12 -16.18
C LYS A 201 -4.51 -13.09 -15.37
N GLN A 202 -3.35 -13.01 -16.01
CA GLN A 202 -2.06 -12.96 -15.32
C GLN A 202 -1.90 -11.70 -14.46
N VAL A 203 -2.26 -10.53 -14.98
CA VAL A 203 -2.13 -9.25 -14.25
C VAL A 203 -3.10 -9.19 -13.07
N ALA A 204 -4.36 -9.62 -13.26
CA ALA A 204 -5.35 -9.67 -12.19
C ALA A 204 -4.94 -10.65 -11.08
N THR A 205 -4.45 -11.84 -11.44
CA THR A 205 -3.99 -12.85 -10.47
C THR A 205 -2.77 -12.36 -9.68
N ARG A 206 -1.79 -11.76 -10.37
CA ARG A 206 -0.62 -11.19 -9.69
C ARG A 206 -1.00 -10.06 -8.73
N THR A 207 -1.93 -9.21 -9.15
CA THR A 207 -2.48 -8.13 -8.30
C THR A 207 -3.18 -8.72 -7.08
N LEU A 208 -4.04 -9.72 -7.28
CA LEU A 208 -4.74 -10.38 -6.20
C LEU A 208 -3.76 -10.99 -5.19
N VAL A 209 -2.83 -11.83 -5.64
CA VAL A 209 -1.92 -12.54 -4.73
C VAL A 209 -1.07 -11.56 -3.93
N ALA A 210 -0.52 -10.53 -4.58
CA ALA A 210 0.28 -9.52 -3.89
C ALA A 210 -0.55 -8.75 -2.85
N SER A 211 -1.78 -8.34 -3.20
CA SER A 211 -2.65 -7.62 -2.26
C SER A 211 -3.20 -8.51 -1.15
N ALA A 212 -3.52 -9.77 -1.42
CA ALA A 212 -3.94 -10.74 -0.41
C ALA A 212 -2.81 -11.01 0.59
N VAL A 213 -1.57 -11.21 0.12
CA VAL A 213 -0.40 -11.36 0.99
C VAL A 213 -0.20 -10.10 1.82
N ALA A 214 -0.20 -8.91 1.20
CA ALA A 214 -0.02 -7.64 1.89
C ALA A 214 -1.05 -7.42 3.00
N LEU A 215 -2.34 -7.53 2.68
CA LEU A 215 -3.42 -7.31 3.63
C LEU A 215 -3.51 -8.42 4.69
N THR A 216 -3.10 -9.66 4.38
CA THR A 216 -3.01 -10.74 5.36
C THR A 216 -1.89 -10.44 6.36
N THR A 217 -0.72 -10.00 5.88
CA THR A 217 0.36 -9.54 6.76
C THR A 217 -0.11 -8.40 7.67
N SER A 218 -0.85 -7.43 7.14
CA SER A 218 -1.49 -6.37 7.96
C SER A 218 -2.44 -6.91 9.00
N THR A 219 -3.24 -7.92 8.65
CA THR A 219 -4.18 -8.56 9.57
C THR A 219 -3.43 -9.26 10.70
N VAL A 220 -2.32 -9.94 10.41
CA VAL A 220 -1.47 -10.56 11.43
C VAL A 220 -0.86 -9.50 12.35
N ASN A 221 -0.40 -8.38 11.79
CA ASN A 221 0.11 -7.26 12.60
C ASN A 221 -0.96 -6.77 13.59
N VAL A 222 -2.16 -6.47 13.12
CA VAL A 222 -3.29 -6.05 13.98
C VAL A 222 -3.69 -7.15 14.97
N ALA A 223 -3.62 -8.42 14.59
CA ALA A 223 -3.92 -9.54 15.49
C ALA A 223 -2.92 -9.61 16.65
N VAL A 224 -1.61 -9.47 16.37
CA VAL A 224 -0.57 -9.41 17.40
C VAL A 224 -0.84 -8.24 18.35
N LEU A 225 -1.15 -7.06 17.82
CA LEU A 225 -1.49 -5.88 18.64
C LEU A 225 -2.75 -6.12 19.51
N THR A 226 -3.72 -6.85 18.96
CA THR A 226 -4.96 -7.18 19.67
C THR A 226 -4.71 -8.14 20.84
N VAL A 227 -3.81 -9.11 20.69
CA VAL A 227 -3.42 -10.05 21.75
C VAL A 227 -2.73 -9.33 22.92
N LEU A 228 -2.03 -8.24 22.64
CA LEU A 228 -1.34 -7.41 23.64
C LEU A 228 -2.30 -6.50 24.45
N LYS A 229 -3.62 -6.60 24.22
CA LYS A 229 -4.70 -5.96 25.01
C LYS A 229 -4.55 -4.43 25.20
N GLY A 230 -3.87 -3.76 24.26
CA GLY A 230 -3.71 -2.31 24.27
C GLY A 230 -2.70 -1.76 25.28
N TRP A 231 -1.80 -2.60 25.81
CA TRP A 231 -0.74 -2.19 26.75
C TRP A 231 0.63 -2.08 26.07
N GLU A 232 0.69 -1.38 24.94
CA GLU A 232 1.90 -1.30 24.13
C GLU A 232 2.59 0.06 24.24
N LEU A 233 3.92 0.03 24.13
CA LEU A 233 4.72 1.24 24.03
C LEU A 233 4.42 1.95 22.70
N GLY A 234 4.32 3.28 22.74
CA GLY A 234 4.03 4.10 21.56
C GLY A 234 4.91 3.78 20.35
N TRP A 235 6.21 3.64 20.57
CA TRP A 235 7.16 3.32 19.49
C TRP A 235 6.90 1.97 18.82
N LEU A 236 6.36 0.97 19.53
CA LEU A 236 6.08 -0.37 18.99
C LEU A 236 4.87 -0.34 18.07
N CYS A 237 3.78 0.31 18.49
CA CYS A 237 2.59 0.51 17.68
C CYS A 237 2.92 1.32 16.41
N LEU A 238 3.64 2.44 16.54
CA LEU A 238 4.04 3.26 15.39
C LEU A 238 4.99 2.50 14.44
N GLY A 239 5.97 1.78 14.98
CA GLY A 239 6.93 1.01 14.19
C GLY A 239 6.26 -0.12 13.41
N THR A 240 5.38 -0.89 14.05
CA THR A 240 4.66 -2.00 13.40
C THR A 240 3.68 -1.50 12.35
N CYS A 241 2.89 -0.45 12.64
CA CYS A 241 2.05 0.22 11.64
C CYS A 241 2.89 0.81 10.50
N GLY A 242 4.08 1.33 10.79
CA GLY A 242 5.02 1.88 9.81
C GLY A 242 5.52 0.83 8.83
N ILE A 243 5.98 -0.31 9.35
CA ILE A 243 6.37 -1.46 8.54
C ILE A 243 5.19 -1.90 7.65
N ASP A 244 3.99 -1.96 8.22
CA ASP A 244 2.80 -2.41 7.50
C ASP A 244 2.44 -1.51 6.31
N VAL A 245 2.46 -0.18 6.49
CA VAL A 245 2.15 0.75 5.39
C VAL A 245 3.25 0.79 4.34
N VAL A 246 4.52 0.62 4.73
CA VAL A 246 5.65 0.50 3.80
C VAL A 246 5.53 -0.79 2.99
N PHE A 247 5.17 -1.91 3.62
CA PHE A 247 4.98 -3.19 2.94
C PHE A 247 3.83 -3.15 1.93
N ASN A 248 2.69 -2.59 2.33
CA ASN A 248 1.55 -2.40 1.42
C ASN A 248 1.91 -1.48 0.24
N ALA A 249 2.60 -0.37 0.49
CA ALA A 249 3.06 0.53 -0.55
C ALA A 249 4.03 -0.16 -1.54
N ALA A 250 4.97 -0.97 -1.03
CA ALA A 250 5.90 -1.76 -1.84
C ALA A 250 5.15 -2.78 -2.71
N ALA A 251 4.17 -3.49 -2.15
CA ALA A 251 3.35 -4.45 -2.87
C ALA A 251 2.56 -3.79 -4.01
N LEU A 252 1.93 -2.63 -3.76
CA LEU A 252 1.22 -1.86 -4.78
C LEU A 252 2.17 -1.37 -5.88
N PHE A 253 3.34 -0.84 -5.49
CA PHE A 253 4.37 -0.38 -6.43
C PHE A 253 4.80 -1.52 -7.36
N TRP A 254 5.13 -2.69 -6.79
CA TRP A 254 5.55 -3.88 -7.52
C TRP A 254 4.49 -4.34 -8.53
N VAL A 255 3.24 -4.46 -8.09
CA VAL A 255 2.12 -4.92 -8.94
C VAL A 255 1.94 -4.02 -10.15
N THR A 256 2.17 -2.71 -9.98
CA THR A 256 1.96 -1.73 -11.04
C THR A 256 3.17 -1.49 -11.94
N SER A 257 4.41 -1.70 -11.45
CA SER A 257 5.64 -1.51 -12.25
C SER A 257 5.84 -2.58 -13.32
N GLY A 258 5.28 -3.78 -13.18
CA GLY A 258 5.50 -4.85 -14.17
C GLY A 258 4.86 -4.62 -15.55
N ARG A 259 4.10 -3.53 -15.76
CA ARG A 259 3.60 -3.15 -17.10
C ARG A 259 4.63 -2.32 -17.87
N GLU A 260 5.47 -1.55 -17.18
CA GLU A 260 6.55 -0.73 -17.76
C GLU A 260 7.67 -1.61 -18.32
N ALA A 261 8.16 -2.58 -17.53
CA ALA A 261 9.21 -3.50 -17.97
C ALA A 261 8.82 -4.32 -19.21
N ARG A 262 7.55 -4.71 -19.34
CA ARG A 262 7.06 -5.50 -20.48
C ARG A 262 6.95 -4.68 -21.78
N ASN A 263 6.70 -3.37 -21.67
CA ASN A 263 6.70 -2.48 -22.83
C ASN A 263 8.14 -2.14 -23.25
N SER A 264 9.05 -1.86 -22.30
CA SER A 264 10.47 -1.63 -22.61
C SER A 264 11.15 -2.86 -23.23
N SER A 265 10.83 -4.08 -22.79
CA SER A 265 11.34 -5.31 -23.42
C SER A 265 10.75 -5.56 -24.81
N LYS A 266 9.51 -5.15 -25.08
CA LYS A 266 8.92 -5.23 -26.43
C LYS A 266 9.56 -4.24 -27.39
N ASP A 267 9.75 -2.99 -26.97
CA ASP A 267 10.51 -1.98 -27.75
C ASP A 267 11.95 -2.42 -28.00
N ALA A 268 12.63 -3.00 -27.01
CA ALA A 268 14.00 -3.48 -27.17
C ALA A 268 14.09 -4.67 -28.15
N THR A 269 13.08 -5.56 -28.15
CA THR A 269 13.04 -6.71 -29.07
C THR A 269 12.66 -6.29 -30.49
N ASP A 270 11.74 -5.32 -30.64
CA ASP A 270 11.34 -4.77 -31.95
C ASP A 270 12.48 -3.95 -32.59
N ASN A 271 13.21 -3.18 -31.78
CA ASN A 271 14.43 -2.47 -32.21
C ASN A 271 15.56 -3.42 -32.58
N GLN A 272 15.67 -4.59 -31.93
CA GLN A 272 16.67 -5.60 -32.29
C GLN A 272 16.32 -6.29 -33.61
N VAL A 273 15.05 -6.65 -33.82
CA VAL A 273 14.56 -7.30 -35.06
C VAL A 273 14.67 -6.36 -36.28
N THR A 274 14.40 -5.06 -36.09
CA THR A 274 14.57 -4.04 -37.15
C THR A 274 16.04 -3.82 -37.50
N LEU A 275 16.95 -3.83 -36.51
CA LEU A 275 18.39 -3.73 -36.75
C LEU A 275 18.93 -4.94 -37.52
N ASP A 276 18.53 -6.15 -37.15
CA ASP A 276 18.94 -7.39 -37.84
C ASP A 276 18.41 -7.43 -39.28
N SER A 277 17.18 -6.96 -39.52
CA SER A 277 16.61 -6.82 -40.88
C SER A 277 17.34 -5.79 -41.74
N GLN A 278 17.79 -4.67 -41.14
CA GLN A 278 18.58 -3.66 -41.85
C GLN A 278 19.98 -4.18 -42.20
N VAL A 279 20.64 -4.90 -41.30
CA VAL A 279 21.94 -5.54 -41.55
C VAL A 279 21.84 -6.58 -42.67
N LEU A 280 20.81 -7.43 -42.67
CA LEU A 280 20.54 -8.39 -43.76
C LEU A 280 20.30 -7.71 -45.11
N SER A 281 19.58 -6.59 -45.14
CA SER A 281 19.36 -5.81 -46.37
C SER A 281 20.65 -5.16 -46.90
N ALA A 282 21.51 -4.66 -46.01
CA ALA A 282 22.80 -4.08 -46.38
C ALA A 282 23.79 -5.13 -46.90
N LEU A 283 23.78 -6.34 -46.33
CA LEU A 283 24.58 -7.47 -46.83
C LEU A 283 24.09 -7.95 -48.20
N ALA A 284 22.76 -7.97 -48.43
CA ALA A 284 22.21 -8.30 -49.75
C ALA A 284 22.62 -7.26 -50.81
N LEU A 285 22.53 -5.96 -50.51
CA LEU A 285 22.98 -4.89 -51.40
C LEU A 285 24.48 -4.93 -51.69
N GLY A 286 25.31 -5.30 -50.70
CA GLY A 286 26.75 -5.48 -50.88
C GLY A 286 27.11 -6.63 -51.82
N ILE A 287 26.34 -7.73 -51.81
CA ILE A 287 26.56 -8.88 -52.70
C ILE A 287 26.18 -8.55 -54.15
N TYR A 288 25.10 -7.78 -54.37
CA TYR A 288 24.72 -7.32 -55.72
C TYR A 288 25.72 -6.34 -56.34
N CYS A 289 26.46 -5.57 -55.53
CA CYS A 289 27.47 -4.64 -56.03
C CYS A 289 28.83 -5.31 -56.32
N PHE A 290 29.05 -6.54 -55.86
CA PHE A 290 30.31 -7.29 -56.06
C PHE A 290 30.25 -8.27 -57.25
N PHE A 291 29.06 -8.53 -57.79
CA PHE A 291 28.81 -9.45 -58.91
C PHE A 291 28.23 -8.77 -60.17
N GLY A 292 28.23 -7.43 -60.21
CA GLY A 292 27.84 -6.62 -61.37
C GLY A 292 29.03 -5.92 -62.00
#